data_AF-A0A840Z366-F1
#
_entry.id   AF-A0A840Z366-F1
#
_cell.length_a   1.000
_cell.length_b   1.000
_cell.length_c   1.000
_cell.angle_alpha   90.00
_cell.angle_beta   90.00
_cell.angle_gamma   90.00
#
_symmetry.space_group_name_H-M   'P 1'
#
loop_
_entity.id
_entity.type
_entity.pdbx_description
1 polymer ?
#
loop_
_entity_poly.entity_id
_entity_poly.type
_entity_poly.pdbx_seq_one_letter_code
_entity_poly.pdbx_strand_id
1 'polypeptide(L)'
;MTSNHAEQARARKMADALACGIDDAFISQLVESFYDTVRQDDTLGPIFAERIGDWPHHLTRMKDFWASIMLESGRFSGNPMRKHIAIGELDEAHFARWQSLWDQTLARIAPNAAVADRFREAALRIGESLLTGIKIDRGGLAAISARAAS
;
A
#
# COMPACT_ATOMS: atom_id res chain seq x y z
N MET A 1 -29.05 -6.54 -15.35
CA MET A 1 -29.21 -5.06 -15.37
C MET A 1 -28.32 -4.31 -14.36
N THR A 2 -27.48 -4.97 -13.56
CA THR A 2 -26.61 -4.34 -12.53
C THR A 2 -25.19 -3.96 -13.02
N SER A 3 -24.71 -4.52 -14.13
CA SER A 3 -23.35 -4.27 -14.66
C SER A 3 -23.09 -2.79 -14.98
N ASN A 4 -24.09 -2.10 -15.55
CA ASN A 4 -23.95 -0.73 -16.06
C ASN A 4 -23.70 0.31 -14.95
N HIS A 5 -24.37 0.21 -13.79
CA HIS A 5 -24.18 1.16 -12.69
C HIS A 5 -22.81 1.01 -12.01
N ALA A 6 -22.34 -0.23 -11.83
CA ALA A 6 -21.03 -0.48 -11.25
C ALA A 6 -19.91 0.03 -12.16
N GLU A 7 -19.98 -0.26 -13.47
CA GLU A 7 -19.03 0.23 -14.47
C GLU A 7 -18.98 1.77 -14.51
N GLN A 8 -20.14 2.43 -14.52
CA GLN A 8 -20.23 3.89 -14.48
C GLN A 8 -19.64 4.47 -13.19
N ALA A 9 -19.88 3.85 -12.04
CA ALA A 9 -19.30 4.28 -10.77
C ALA A 9 -17.77 4.18 -10.76
N ARG A 10 -17.20 3.09 -11.32
CA ARG A 10 -15.74 2.94 -11.47
C ARG A 10 -15.16 3.99 -12.41
N ALA A 11 -15.81 4.18 -13.57
CA ALA A 11 -15.39 5.18 -14.56
C ALA A 11 -15.38 6.59 -13.97
N ARG A 12 -16.41 6.95 -13.18
CA ARG A 12 -16.47 8.25 -12.49
C ARG A 12 -15.33 8.41 -11.48
N LYS A 13 -15.09 7.43 -10.62
CA LYS A 13 -13.97 7.51 -9.65
C LYS A 13 -12.61 7.63 -10.33
N MET A 14 -12.40 6.90 -11.42
CA MET A 14 -11.17 7.00 -12.20
C MET A 14 -11.04 8.40 -12.82
N ALA A 15 -12.11 8.94 -13.40
CA ALA A 15 -12.11 10.31 -13.92
C ALA A 15 -11.82 11.35 -12.82
N ASP A 16 -12.43 11.21 -11.64
CA ASP A 16 -12.18 12.08 -10.48
C ASP A 16 -10.71 11.98 -10.00
N ALA A 17 -10.13 10.77 -10.00
CA ALA A 17 -8.72 10.57 -9.64
C ALA A 17 -7.78 11.26 -10.65
N LEU A 18 -8.02 11.05 -11.95
CA LEU A 18 -7.25 11.67 -13.03
C LEU A 18 -7.36 13.19 -12.99
N ALA A 19 -8.55 13.74 -12.74
CA ALA A 19 -8.78 15.18 -12.62
C ALA A 19 -8.01 15.82 -11.45
N CYS A 20 -7.74 15.06 -10.38
CA CYS A 20 -6.91 15.50 -9.27
C CYS A 20 -5.40 15.34 -9.51
N GLY A 21 -4.98 14.82 -10.67
CA GLY A 21 -3.57 14.56 -10.99
C GLY A 21 -3.05 13.20 -10.52
N ILE A 22 -3.95 12.24 -10.23
CA ILE A 22 -3.56 10.86 -9.96
C ILE A 22 -3.62 10.09 -11.28
N ASP A 23 -2.47 9.91 -11.92
CA ASP A 23 -2.31 9.11 -13.14
C ASP A 23 -1.19 8.06 -12.99
N ASP A 24 -0.98 7.27 -14.03
CA ASP A 24 0.06 6.24 -14.06
C ASP A 24 1.48 6.81 -13.94
N ALA A 25 1.72 8.01 -14.44
CA ALA A 25 3.03 8.65 -14.37
C ALA A 25 3.35 9.02 -12.92
N PHE A 26 2.39 9.63 -12.21
CA PHE A 26 2.53 9.95 -10.79
C PHE A 26 2.68 8.68 -9.94
N ILE A 27 1.86 7.65 -10.17
CA ILE A 27 1.96 6.38 -9.45
C ILE A 27 3.34 5.75 -9.68
N SER A 28 3.83 5.75 -10.92
CA SER A 28 5.17 5.24 -11.22
C SER A 28 6.24 6.02 -10.46
N GLN A 29 6.21 7.36 -10.51
CA GLN A 29 7.17 8.20 -9.81
C GLN A 29 7.14 7.97 -8.29
N LEU A 30 5.95 7.83 -7.71
CA LEU A 30 5.76 7.58 -6.28
C LEU A 30 6.31 6.22 -5.86
N VAL A 31 5.97 5.17 -6.59
CA VAL A 31 6.45 3.81 -6.30
C VAL A 31 7.98 3.75 -6.38
N GLU A 32 8.57 4.28 -7.45
CA GLU A 32 10.04 4.32 -7.61
C GLU A 32 10.69 5.10 -6.46
N SER A 33 10.23 6.33 -6.22
CA SER A 33 10.78 7.21 -5.17
C SER A 33 10.67 6.62 -3.77
N PHE A 34 9.57 5.92 -3.49
CA PHE A 34 9.33 5.29 -2.21
C PHE A 34 10.27 4.09 -2.02
N TYR A 35 10.39 3.21 -3.01
CA TYR A 35 11.23 2.03 -2.89
C TYR A 35 12.72 2.34 -2.92
N ASP A 36 13.16 3.41 -3.60
CA ASP A 36 14.51 3.92 -3.46
C ASP A 36 14.83 4.30 -2.00
N THR A 37 13.85 4.87 -1.30
CA THR A 37 13.98 5.22 0.13
C THR A 37 13.98 3.98 1.02
N VAL A 38 13.05 3.04 0.78
CA VAL A 38 12.96 1.77 1.53
C VAL A 38 14.25 0.94 1.42
N ARG A 39 14.87 0.90 0.25
CA ARG A 39 16.11 0.14 0.02
C ARG A 39 17.30 0.66 0.81
N GLN A 40 17.27 1.93 1.20
CA GLN A 40 18.32 2.58 1.99
C GLN A 40 17.98 2.61 3.49
N ASP A 41 16.81 2.12 3.88
CA ASP A 41 16.38 2.12 5.27
C ASP A 41 17.02 0.97 6.05
N ASP A 42 17.65 1.27 7.19
CA ASP A 42 18.36 0.26 7.99
C ASP A 42 17.42 -0.81 8.59
N THR A 43 16.14 -0.49 8.77
CA THR A 43 15.14 -1.41 9.32
C THR A 43 14.45 -2.22 8.22
N LEU A 44 13.90 -1.54 7.20
CA LEU A 44 13.11 -2.18 6.16
C LEU A 44 13.97 -2.74 5.01
N GLY A 45 15.08 -2.08 4.69
CA GLY A 45 15.98 -2.45 3.60
C GLY A 45 16.39 -3.93 3.63
N PRO A 46 16.88 -4.47 4.76
CA PRO A 46 17.24 -5.88 4.88
C PRO A 46 16.06 -6.84 4.59
N ILE A 47 14.86 -6.53 5.10
CA ILE A 47 13.65 -7.36 4.91
C ILE A 47 13.30 -7.46 3.42
N PHE A 48 13.32 -6.31 2.72
CA PHE A 48 13.03 -6.29 1.29
C PHE A 48 14.16 -6.94 0.48
N ALA A 49 15.42 -6.75 0.84
CA ALA A 49 16.57 -7.33 0.15
C ALA A 49 16.59 -8.87 0.22
N GLU A 50 16.17 -9.46 1.34
CA GLU A 50 16.05 -10.92 1.48
C GLU A 50 14.97 -11.50 0.54
N ARG A 51 13.91 -10.74 0.26
CA ARG A 51 12.71 -11.24 -0.43
C ARG A 51 12.60 -10.84 -1.89
N ILE A 52 13.33 -9.82 -2.33
CA ILE A 52 13.25 -9.29 -3.69
C ILE A 52 14.60 -9.45 -4.39
N GLY A 53 14.68 -10.46 -5.26
CA GLY A 53 15.79 -10.62 -6.20
C GLY A 53 15.62 -9.86 -7.53
N ASP A 54 14.36 -9.58 -7.93
CA ASP A 54 14.02 -8.88 -9.17
C ASP A 54 13.22 -7.61 -8.84
N TRP A 55 13.95 -6.49 -8.72
CA TRP A 55 13.40 -5.18 -8.42
C TRP A 55 12.50 -4.63 -9.53
N PRO A 56 12.88 -4.63 -10.81
CA PRO A 56 11.99 -4.18 -11.89
C PRO A 56 10.63 -4.88 -11.90
N HIS A 57 10.62 -6.21 -11.72
CA HIS A 57 9.36 -6.96 -11.65
C HIS A 57 8.54 -6.59 -10.41
N HIS A 58 9.18 -6.47 -9.23
CA HIS A 58 8.49 -6.05 -8.01
C HIS A 58 7.87 -4.65 -8.14
N LEU A 59 8.64 -3.68 -8.66
CA LEU A 59 8.18 -2.30 -8.83
C LEU A 59 7.01 -2.22 -9.82
N THR A 60 7.05 -3.00 -10.91
CA THR A 60 5.91 -3.11 -11.84
C THR A 60 4.66 -3.59 -11.12
N ARG A 61 4.78 -4.64 -10.30
CA ARG A 61 3.65 -5.15 -9.50
C ARG A 61 3.13 -4.13 -8.50
N MET A 62 3.99 -3.31 -7.91
CA MET A 62 3.59 -2.27 -6.96
C MET A 62 2.89 -1.08 -7.65
N LYS A 63 3.31 -0.73 -8.88
CA LYS A 63 2.59 0.24 -9.71
C LYS A 63 1.18 -0.24 -10.02
N ASP A 64 1.04 -1.51 -10.43
CA ASP A 64 -0.27 -2.12 -10.67
C ASP A 64 -1.13 -2.18 -9.40
N PHE A 65 -0.51 -2.48 -8.24
CA PHE A 65 -1.20 -2.48 -6.95
C PHE A 65 -1.80 -1.10 -6.66
N TRP A 66 -0.99 -0.05 -6.68
CA TRP A 66 -1.45 1.29 -6.38
C TRP A 66 -2.43 1.83 -7.42
N ALA A 67 -2.27 1.48 -8.69
CA ALA A 67 -3.24 1.79 -9.72
C ALA A 67 -4.58 1.06 -9.52
N SER A 68 -4.59 -0.18 -9.05
CA SER A 68 -5.83 -0.87 -8.68
C SER A 68 -6.53 -0.19 -7.50
N ILE A 69 -5.78 0.36 -6.54
CA ILE A 69 -6.36 1.05 -5.38
C ILE A 69 -6.89 2.45 -5.77
N MET A 70 -6.13 3.20 -6.55
CA MET A 70 -6.42 4.62 -6.80
C MET A 70 -7.27 4.89 -8.03
N LEU A 71 -7.13 4.06 -9.06
CA LEU A 71 -7.80 4.21 -10.34
C LEU A 71 -8.84 3.11 -10.59
N GLU A 72 -9.00 2.17 -9.65
CA GLU A 72 -9.85 0.97 -9.80
C GLU A 72 -9.53 0.18 -11.09
N SER A 73 -8.27 0.21 -11.53
CA SER A 73 -7.85 -0.31 -12.83
C SER A 73 -7.91 -1.84 -12.98
N GLY A 74 -7.97 -2.57 -11.86
CA GLY A 74 -8.01 -4.04 -11.86
C GLY A 74 -6.71 -4.74 -12.32
N ARG A 75 -5.61 -4.00 -12.48
CA ARG A 75 -4.33 -4.53 -12.98
C ARG A 75 -3.63 -5.46 -11.99
N PHE A 76 -3.75 -5.19 -10.70
CA PHE A 76 -3.14 -6.02 -9.67
C PHE A 76 -3.93 -7.31 -9.41
N SER A 77 -3.21 -8.43 -9.42
CA SER A 77 -3.68 -9.72 -8.94
C SER A 77 -2.71 -10.32 -7.91
N GLY A 78 -3.29 -10.95 -6.89
CA GLY A 78 -2.55 -11.63 -5.84
C GLY A 78 -3.22 -11.56 -4.47
N ASN A 79 -2.57 -12.18 -3.49
CA ASN A 79 -3.00 -12.14 -2.09
C ASN A 79 -1.90 -11.48 -1.24
N PRO A 80 -1.96 -10.15 -1.04
CA PRO A 80 -1.00 -9.42 -0.23
C PRO A 80 -0.89 -9.97 1.18
N MET A 81 -2.03 -10.28 1.83
CA MET A 81 -2.06 -10.78 3.20
C MET A 81 -1.17 -12.02 3.39
N ARG A 82 -1.34 -13.04 2.55
CA ARG A 82 -0.55 -14.28 2.63
C ARG A 82 0.96 -14.02 2.45
N LYS A 83 1.34 -13.05 1.62
CA LYS A 83 2.75 -12.68 1.42
C LYS A 83 3.35 -12.01 2.65
N HIS A 84 2.60 -11.13 3.32
CA HIS A 84 3.09 -10.43 4.51
C HIS A 84 3.14 -11.35 5.74
N ILE A 85 2.18 -12.27 5.89
CA ILE A 85 2.23 -13.32 6.92
C ILE A 85 3.53 -14.14 6.81
N ALA A 86 3.91 -14.54 5.59
CA ALA A 86 5.09 -15.36 5.34
C ALA A 86 6.44 -14.65 5.60
N ILE A 87 6.46 -13.35 5.91
CA ILE A 87 7.69 -12.64 6.30
C ILE A 87 8.08 -12.97 7.75
N GLY A 88 7.13 -13.34 8.61
CA GLY A 88 7.40 -13.88 9.96
C GLY A 88 7.85 -12.86 11.01
N GLU A 89 8.65 -11.87 10.63
CA GLU A 89 9.23 -10.87 11.56
C GLU A 89 8.49 -9.51 11.57
N LEU A 90 7.54 -9.28 10.65
CA LEU A 90 6.80 -8.02 10.60
C LEU A 90 6.01 -7.76 11.88
N ASP A 91 6.06 -6.52 12.38
CA ASP A 91 5.36 -6.06 13.57
C ASP A 91 4.93 -4.59 13.43
N GLU A 92 4.37 -4.00 14.50
CA GLU A 92 3.90 -2.62 14.52
C GLU A 92 4.99 -1.60 14.14
N ALA A 93 6.24 -1.82 14.57
CA ALA A 93 7.34 -0.90 14.31
C ALA A 93 7.70 -0.90 12.82
N HIS A 94 7.67 -2.05 12.16
CA HIS A 94 7.89 -2.16 10.72
C HIS A 94 6.82 -1.41 9.92
N PHE A 95 5.54 -1.60 10.27
CA PHE A 95 4.45 -0.89 9.59
C PHE A 95 4.50 0.63 9.84
N ALA A 96 4.79 1.05 11.07
CA ALA A 96 4.98 2.46 11.41
C ALA A 96 6.15 3.09 10.63
N ARG A 97 7.28 2.37 10.50
CA ARG A 97 8.42 2.83 9.71
C ARG A 97 8.06 2.95 8.23
N TRP A 98 7.37 1.95 7.68
CA TRP A 98 6.92 1.96 6.29
C TRP A 98 6.00 3.15 6.01
N GLN A 99 5.02 3.40 6.89
CA GLN A 99 4.10 4.54 6.78
C GLN A 99 4.86 5.87 6.86
N SER A 100 5.82 5.98 7.77
CA SER A 100 6.64 7.19 7.90
C SER A 100 7.43 7.52 6.63
N LEU A 101 8.05 6.52 5.98
CA LEU A 101 8.76 6.71 4.72
C LEU A 101 7.81 7.05 3.56
N TRP A 102 6.62 6.44 3.57
CA TRP A 102 5.56 6.70 2.59
C TRP A 102 5.09 8.16 2.67
N ASP A 103 4.80 8.63 3.88
CA ASP A 103 4.36 10.00 4.13
C ASP A 103 5.43 11.03 3.75
N GLN A 104 6.69 10.75 4.07
CA GLN A 104 7.83 11.59 3.66
C GLN A 104 7.96 11.66 2.13
N THR A 105 7.76 10.53 1.44
CA THR A 105 7.82 10.49 -0.02
C THR A 105 6.68 11.33 -0.62
N LEU A 106 5.45 11.15 -0.14
CA LEU A 106 4.29 11.93 -0.58
C LEU A 106 4.46 13.42 -0.30
N ALA A 107 4.97 13.81 0.86
CA ALA A 107 5.24 15.20 1.19
C ALA A 107 6.21 15.87 0.22
N ARG A 108 7.15 15.10 -0.36
CA ARG A 108 8.14 15.59 -1.31
C ARG A 108 7.61 15.72 -2.74
N ILE A 109 6.76 14.80 -3.20
CA ILE A 109 6.45 14.66 -4.63
C ILE A 109 4.96 14.81 -4.99
N ALA A 110 4.05 14.76 -4.02
CA ALA A 110 2.62 14.83 -4.33
C ALA A 110 2.29 16.21 -4.93
N PRO A 111 1.44 16.26 -5.97
CA PRO A 111 1.12 17.52 -6.64
C PRO A 111 0.32 18.48 -5.75
N ASN A 112 -0.39 17.97 -4.73
CA ASN A 112 -1.12 18.73 -3.74
C ASN A 112 -1.44 17.87 -2.50
N ALA A 113 -1.87 18.52 -1.41
CA ALA A 113 -2.19 17.86 -0.14
C ALA A 113 -3.34 16.85 -0.28
N ALA A 114 -4.38 17.15 -1.06
CA ALA A 114 -5.52 16.25 -1.24
C ALA A 114 -5.12 14.93 -1.91
N VAL A 115 -4.21 14.96 -2.89
CA VAL A 115 -3.63 13.74 -3.48
C VAL A 115 -2.81 13.00 -2.45
N ALA A 116 -1.94 13.69 -1.71
CA ALA A 116 -1.13 13.06 -0.68
C ALA A 116 -2.00 12.34 0.37
N ASP A 117 -3.05 13.00 0.87
CA ASP A 117 -3.92 12.47 1.91
C ASP A 117 -4.68 11.22 1.43
N ARG A 118 -5.16 11.19 0.17
CA ARG A 118 -5.78 9.99 -0.41
C ARG A 118 -4.86 8.77 -0.37
N PHE A 119 -3.58 8.95 -0.72
CA PHE A 119 -2.60 7.85 -0.66
C PHE A 119 -2.23 7.49 0.78
N ARG A 120 -2.13 8.46 1.69
CA ARG A 120 -1.86 8.21 3.12
C ARG A 120 -2.97 7.40 3.78
N GLU A 121 -4.22 7.80 3.60
CA GLU A 121 -5.39 7.11 4.16
C GLU A 121 -5.53 5.69 3.62
N ALA A 122 -5.29 5.50 2.32
CA ALA A 122 -5.30 4.18 1.71
C ALA A 122 -4.19 3.29 2.28
N ALA A 123 -2.96 3.81 2.37
CA ALA A 123 -1.82 3.10 2.95
C ALA A 123 -2.08 2.69 4.40
N LEU A 124 -2.55 3.61 5.24
CA LEU A 124 -2.85 3.35 6.64
C LEU A 124 -3.87 2.22 6.78
N ARG A 125 -5.00 2.32 6.08
CA ARG A 125 -6.07 1.33 6.14
C ARG A 125 -5.63 -0.06 5.65
N ILE A 126 -4.79 -0.11 4.62
CA ILE A 126 -4.20 -1.38 4.13
C ILE A 126 -3.21 -1.94 5.16
N GLY A 127 -2.32 -1.09 5.70
CA GLY A 127 -1.33 -1.47 6.70
C GLY A 127 -1.96 -2.02 7.98
N GLU A 128 -2.99 -1.35 8.51
CA GLU A 128 -3.76 -1.81 9.67
C GLU A 128 -4.42 -3.16 9.43
N SER A 129 -5.00 -3.35 8.23
CA SER A 129 -5.61 -4.63 7.86
C SER A 129 -4.56 -5.75 7.82
N LEU A 130 -3.42 -5.51 7.17
CA LEU A 130 -2.30 -6.47 7.09
C LEU A 130 -1.76 -6.82 8.49
N LEU A 131 -1.48 -5.83 9.32
CA LEU A 131 -0.99 -6.01 10.68
C LEU A 131 -1.98 -6.80 11.54
N THR A 132 -3.27 -6.49 11.43
CA THR A 132 -4.33 -7.22 12.15
C THR A 132 -4.36 -8.68 11.70
N GLY A 133 -4.33 -8.95 10.40
CA GLY A 133 -4.30 -10.31 9.87
C GLY A 133 -3.07 -11.10 10.32
N ILE A 134 -1.89 -10.47 10.33
CA ILE A 134 -0.65 -11.08 10.85
C ILE A 134 -0.78 -11.45 12.33
N LYS A 135 -1.35 -10.57 13.16
CA LYS A 135 -1.56 -10.84 14.59
C LYS A 135 -2.53 -12.00 14.82
N ILE A 136 -3.61 -12.06 14.04
CA ILE A 136 -4.59 -13.16 14.10
C ILE A 136 -3.94 -14.48 13.69
N ASP A 137 -3.14 -14.49 12.63
CA ASP A 137 -2.44 -15.68 12.16
C ASP A 137 -1.47 -16.24 13.23
N ARG A 138 -0.74 -15.35 13.92
CA ARG A 138 0.25 -15.73 14.93
C ARG A 138 -0.34 -16.07 16.31
N GLY A 139 -1.47 -15.47 16.71
CA GLY A 139 -2.00 -15.55 18.07
C GLY A 139 -3.46 -15.94 18.21
N GLY A 140 -4.17 -16.21 17.10
CA GLY A 140 -5.61 -16.42 17.07
C GLY A 140 -6.42 -15.17 17.47
N LEU A 141 -7.76 -15.28 17.51
CA LEU A 141 -8.66 -14.18 17.88
C LEU A 141 -8.44 -13.63 19.30
N ALA A 142 -7.76 -14.36 20.18
CA ALA A 142 -7.49 -13.96 21.56
C ALA A 142 -6.59 -12.70 21.67
N ALA A 143 -5.76 -12.42 20.66
CA ALA A 143 -4.89 -11.25 20.63
C ALA A 143 -5.64 -9.91 20.47
N ILE A 144 -6.89 -9.92 20.00
CA ILE A 144 -7.69 -8.71 19.76
C ILE A 144 -8.39 -8.24 21.05
N SER A 145 -8.77 -9.17 21.94
CA SER A 145 -9.55 -8.87 23.15
C SER A 145 -8.73 -8.21 24.27
N ALA A 146 -7.40 -8.31 24.26
CA ALA A 146 -6.55 -7.73 25.30
C ALA A 146 -6.42 -6.20 25.20
N ARG A 147 -6.73 -5.59 24.05
CA ARG A 147 -6.59 -4.14 23.82
C ARG A 147 -7.87 -3.34 24.06
N ALA A 148 -9.01 -4.02 24.24
CA ALA A 148 -10.29 -3.39 24.59
C ALA A 148 -10.49 -3.21 26.12
N ALA A 149 -9.52 -3.68 26.92
CA ALA A 149 -9.58 -3.67 28.38
C ALA A 149 -8.44 -2.86 29.03
N SER A 150 -7.85 -1.90 28.32
CA SER A 150 -6.80 -1.00 28.84
C SER A 150 -7.04 0.43 28.38
#